data_AF-A0A2W3YTI4-F1
#
_entry.id   AF-A0A2W3YTI4-F1
#
_cell.length_a   1.000
_cell.length_b   1.000
_cell.length_c   1.000
_cell.angle_alpha   90.00
_cell.angle_beta   90.00
_cell.angle_gamma   90.00
#
_symmetry.space_group_name_H-M   'P 1'
#
loop_
_entity.id
_entity.type
_entity.pdbx_description
1 polymer ?
#
loop_
_entity_poly.entity_id
_entity_poly.type
_entity_poly.pdbx_seq_one_letter_code
_entity_poly.pdbx_strand_id
1 'polypeptide(L)'
;MKVVRFLDRLDNFANNRLYISYIRRFFNISKKDSLDIIEILVNLDIVEPRYKIQFSERFLPIEYDYMREIPSTIFDEELHEDIPIDFNKNVFVFFKVIANE
;
A
#
# COMPACT_ATOMS: atom_id res chain seq x y z
N MET A 1 -13.99 16.09 13.63
CA MET A 1 -14.33 14.82 12.94
C MET A 1 -13.12 13.91 12.85
N LYS A 2 -13.29 12.59 13.00
CA LYS A 2 -12.19 11.60 12.92
C LYS A 2 -11.58 11.49 11.51
N VAL A 3 -12.39 11.72 10.47
CA VAL A 3 -11.97 11.73 9.06
C VAL A 3 -11.04 12.90 8.75
N VAL A 4 -11.38 14.13 9.16
CA VAL A 4 -10.51 15.31 8.96
C VAL A 4 -9.13 15.07 9.58
N ARG A 5 -9.09 14.59 10.84
CA ARG A 5 -7.82 14.23 11.51
C ARG A 5 -7.05 13.11 10.82
N PHE A 6 -7.73 12.23 10.09
CA PHE A 6 -7.06 11.18 9.33
C PHE A 6 -6.36 11.78 8.11
N LEU A 7 -7.07 12.65 7.37
CA LEU A 7 -6.51 13.36 6.22
C LEU A 7 -5.33 14.25 6.63
N ASP A 8 -5.46 15.03 7.71
CA ASP A 8 -4.34 15.83 8.26
C ASP A 8 -3.13 14.95 8.63
N ARG A 9 -3.39 13.68 9.02
CA ARG A 9 -2.30 12.75 9.33
C ARG A 9 -1.68 12.12 8.09
N LEU A 10 -2.40 12.00 6.98
CA LEU A 10 -1.85 11.51 5.72
C LEU A 10 -0.71 12.39 5.23
N ASP A 11 -0.74 13.70 5.48
CA ASP A 11 0.35 14.60 5.12
C ASP A 11 1.70 14.21 5.76
N ASN A 12 1.67 13.61 6.96
CA ASN A 12 2.88 13.09 7.61
C ASN A 12 3.45 11.83 6.91
N PHE A 13 2.71 11.25 5.96
CA PHE A 13 3.12 10.13 5.13
C PHE A 13 3.61 10.56 3.74
N ALA A 14 3.75 11.85 3.43
CA ALA A 14 4.37 12.29 2.18
C ALA A 14 5.76 11.65 1.95
N ASN A 15 6.54 11.51 3.03
CA ASN A 15 7.87 10.88 3.02
C ASN A 15 7.91 9.52 3.72
N ASN A 16 6.77 9.00 4.20
CA ASN A 16 6.70 7.76 4.97
C ASN A 16 5.77 6.73 4.31
N ARG A 17 5.97 5.46 4.66
CA ARG A 17 5.13 4.37 4.15
C ARG A 17 3.80 4.34 4.89
N LEU A 18 2.70 4.41 4.15
CA LEU A 18 1.36 4.15 4.67
C LEU A 18 1.04 2.66 4.55
N TYR A 19 0.72 2.03 5.69
CA TYR A 19 0.33 0.63 5.74
C TYR A 19 -1.17 0.50 6.05
N ILE A 20 -1.84 -0.53 5.52
CA ILE A 20 -3.23 -0.87 5.88
C ILE A 20 -3.40 -1.01 7.40
N SER A 21 -2.37 -1.54 8.10
CA SER A 21 -2.38 -1.67 9.56
C SER A 21 -2.48 -0.34 10.30
N TYR A 22 -2.04 0.77 9.69
CA TYR A 22 -2.20 2.11 10.24
C TYR A 22 -3.66 2.54 10.18
N ILE A 23 -4.31 2.41 9.02
CA ILE A 23 -5.73 2.75 8.81
C ILE A 23 -6.60 1.94 9.78
N ARG A 24 -6.36 0.63 9.86
CA ARG A 24 -7.04 -0.28 10.78
C ARG A 24 -6.98 0.20 12.22
N ARG A 25 -5.78 0.54 12.69
CA ARG A 25 -5.53 1.03 14.06
C ARG A 25 -6.14 2.40 14.30
N PHE A 26 -6.06 3.30 13.31
CA PHE A 26 -6.58 4.66 13.42
C PHE A 26 -8.11 4.66 13.54
N PHE A 27 -8.79 3.90 12.67
CA PHE A 27 -10.25 3.84 12.66
C PHE A 27 -10.83 2.83 13.63
N ASN A 28 -10.04 1.86 14.10
CA ASN A 28 -10.48 0.70 14.89
C ASN A 28 -11.55 -0.12 14.14
N ILE A 29 -11.23 -0.46 12.89
CA ILE A 29 -12.12 -1.16 11.95
C ILE A 29 -11.50 -2.49 11.53
N SER A 30 -12.26 -3.28 10.78
CA SER A 30 -11.74 -4.55 10.27
C SER A 30 -10.63 -4.35 9.25
N LYS A 31 -9.87 -5.40 8.99
CA LYS A 31 -8.87 -5.38 7.91
C LYS A 31 -9.55 -5.10 6.56
N LYS A 32 -10.69 -5.75 6.28
CA LYS A 32 -11.48 -5.55 5.04
C LYS A 32 -11.89 -4.09 4.86
N ASP A 33 -12.50 -3.47 5.86
CA ASP A 33 -12.91 -2.06 5.76
C ASP A 33 -11.71 -1.12 5.55
N SER A 34 -10.53 -1.51 6.07
CA SER A 34 -9.29 -0.76 5.83
C SER A 34 -8.80 -0.89 4.39
N LEU A 35 -9.06 -2.03 3.74
CA LEU A 35 -8.78 -2.25 2.31
C LEU A 35 -9.68 -1.37 1.45
N ASP A 36 -10.98 -1.33 1.77
CA ASP A 36 -11.95 -0.51 1.04
C ASP A 36 -11.59 0.99 1.12
N ILE A 37 -11.13 1.46 2.29
CA ILE A 37 -10.68 2.85 2.45
C ILE A 37 -9.46 3.15 1.59
N ILE A 38 -8.43 2.29 1.59
CA ILE A 38 -7.24 2.58 0.79
C ILE A 38 -7.53 2.48 -0.71
N GLU A 39 -8.46 1.60 -1.12
CA GLU A 39 -8.91 1.55 -2.52
C GLU A 39 -9.55 2.87 -2.96
N ILE A 40 -10.42 3.44 -2.11
CA ILE A 40 -10.99 4.77 -2.32
C ILE A 40 -9.88 5.83 -2.42
N LEU A 41 -8.92 5.81 -1.50
CA LEU A 41 -7.82 6.80 -1.51
C LEU A 41 -6.97 6.73 -2.78
N VAL A 42 -6.73 5.53 -3.33
CA VAL A 42 -6.01 5.43 -4.60
C VAL A 42 -6.88 5.86 -5.77
N ASN A 43 -8.17 5.50 -5.79
CA ASN A 43 -9.06 5.92 -6.87
C ASN A 43 -9.27 7.44 -6.92
N LEU A 44 -8.93 8.14 -5.83
CA LEU A 44 -8.92 9.60 -5.73
C LEU A 44 -7.53 10.21 -5.95
N ASP A 45 -6.54 9.42 -6.34
CA ASP A 45 -5.14 9.84 -6.51
C ASP A 45 -4.54 10.51 -5.26
N ILE A 46 -5.02 10.17 -4.06
CA ILE A 46 -4.47 10.66 -2.79
C ILE A 46 -3.26 9.81 -2.38
N VAL A 47 -3.30 8.52 -2.69
CA VAL A 47 -2.20 7.59 -2.41
C VAL A 47 -1.95 6.71 -3.63
N GLU A 48 -0.70 6.34 -3.83
CA GLU A 48 -0.30 5.37 -4.85
C GLU A 48 0.18 4.08 -4.18
N PRO A 49 -0.19 2.90 -4.71
CA PRO A 49 0.43 1.66 -4.28
C PRO A 49 1.90 1.67 -4.70
N ARG A 50 2.77 1.35 -3.75
CA ARG A 50 4.19 1.10 -3.99
C ARG A 50 4.49 -0.33 -3.59
N TYR A 51 5.09 -1.05 -4.52
CA TYR A 51 5.48 -2.44 -4.33
C TYR A 51 6.94 -2.44 -3.92
N LYS A 52 7.26 -3.01 -2.75
CA LYS A 52 8.63 -3.37 -2.41
C LYS A 52 8.76 -4.87 -2.51
N ILE A 53 9.67 -5.35 -3.33
CA ILE A 53 10.14 -6.73 -3.22
C ILE A 53 10.96 -6.79 -1.94
N GLN A 54 10.48 -7.55 -0.97
CA GLN A 54 11.29 -7.86 0.20
C GLN A 54 11.26 -9.36 0.35
N PHE A 55 12.37 -9.99 -0.06
CA PHE A 55 12.64 -11.39 0.17
C PHE A 55 12.63 -11.67 1.68
N SER A 56 11.47 -12.02 2.20
CA SER A 56 11.25 -12.45 3.58
C SER A 56 10.63 -13.83 3.50
N GLU A 57 10.79 -14.69 4.50
CA GLU A 57 10.15 -16.03 4.48
C GLU A 57 8.64 -16.01 4.76
N ARG A 58 8.04 -14.82 4.94
CA ARG A 58 6.61 -14.67 5.30
C ARG A 58 5.76 -14.45 4.05
N PHE A 59 4.88 -15.40 3.78
CA PHE A 59 3.85 -15.34 2.73
C PHE A 59 3.07 -14.02 2.72
N LEU A 60 2.81 -13.52 1.52
CA LEU A 60 1.81 -12.49 1.28
C LEU A 60 0.44 -12.94 1.83
N PRO A 61 -0.29 -12.09 2.56
CA PRO A 61 -1.65 -12.42 2.96
C PRO A 61 -2.56 -12.60 1.72
N ILE A 62 -3.33 -13.70 1.67
CA ILE A 62 -4.22 -14.09 0.54
C ILE A 62 -5.15 -12.94 0.13
N GLU A 63 -5.50 -12.05 1.05
CA GLU A 63 -6.43 -10.96 0.76
C GLU A 63 -5.83 -9.87 -0.15
N TYR A 64 -4.51 -9.86 -0.40
CA TYR A 64 -3.89 -8.99 -1.38
C TYR A 64 -4.17 -9.39 -2.83
N ASP A 65 -4.57 -10.65 -3.10
CA ASP A 65 -4.99 -11.10 -4.44
C ASP A 65 -6.23 -10.34 -4.92
N TYR A 66 -7.09 -9.93 -3.99
CA TYR A 66 -8.29 -9.14 -4.29
C TYR A 66 -8.01 -7.65 -4.41
N MET A 67 -6.80 -7.22 -4.00
CA MET A 67 -6.55 -5.82 -3.72
C MET A 67 -5.99 -5.03 -4.90
N ARG A 68 -5.50 -5.67 -5.97
CA ARG A 68 -5.27 -5.05 -7.29
C ARG A 68 -4.61 -6.01 -8.26
N GLU A 69 -4.80 -5.66 -9.54
CA GLU A 69 -3.83 -5.69 -10.64
C GLU A 69 -2.38 -5.43 -10.19
N ILE A 70 -1.79 -6.33 -9.42
CA ILE A 70 -0.34 -6.32 -9.20
C ILE A 70 0.25 -6.72 -10.55
N PRO A 71 0.98 -5.82 -11.23
CA PRO A 71 1.55 -6.14 -12.51
C PRO A 71 2.47 -7.35 -12.34
N SER A 72 2.47 -8.26 -13.31
CA SER A 72 3.31 -9.47 -13.26
C SER A 72 4.81 -9.15 -13.23
N THR A 73 5.18 -7.89 -13.46
CA THR A 73 6.53 -7.34 -13.50
C THR A 73 6.56 -5.97 -12.81
N ILE A 74 7.63 -5.68 -12.08
CA ILE A 74 7.89 -4.36 -11.50
C ILE A 74 9.33 -3.95 -11.76
N PHE A 75 9.54 -2.66 -12.00
CA PHE A 75 10.87 -2.10 -12.16
C PHE A 75 11.56 -1.94 -10.80
N ASP A 76 12.74 -2.53 -10.65
CA ASP A 76 13.59 -2.38 -9.46
C ASP A 76 14.54 -1.20 -9.65
N GLU A 77 14.39 -0.17 -8.81
CA GLU A 77 15.21 1.04 -8.89
C GLU A 77 16.68 0.83 -8.49
N GLU A 78 17.01 -0.20 -7.69
CA GLU A 78 18.39 -0.48 -7.27
C GLU A 78 19.13 -1.30 -8.34
N LEU A 79 18.43 -2.24 -8.99
CA LEU A 79 18.97 -3.12 -10.02
C LEU A 79 18.79 -2.58 -11.45
N HIS A 80 17.95 -1.56 -11.63
CA HIS A 80 17.58 -0.97 -12.92
C HIS A 80 17.05 -2.01 -13.93
N GLU A 81 16.23 -2.95 -13.46
CA GLU A 81 15.66 -4.01 -14.28
C GLU A 81 14.20 -4.31 -13.92
N ASP A 82 13.45 -4.85 -14.88
CA ASP A 82 12.09 -5.36 -14.64
C ASP A 82 12.17 -6.76 -14.02
N ILE A 83 11.67 -6.89 -12.80
CA ILE A 83 11.67 -8.15 -12.05
C ILE A 83 10.29 -8.81 -12.15
N PRO A 84 10.21 -10.06 -12.63
CA PRO A 84 8.95 -10.81 -12.60
C PRO A 84 8.57 -11.12 -11.16
N ILE A 85 7.32 -10.81 -10.81
CA ILE A 85 6.79 -11.04 -9.47
C ILE A 85 6.48 -12.52 -9.28
N ASP A 86 7.23 -13.16 -8.38
CA ASP A 86 6.83 -14.43 -7.79
C ASP A 86 6.00 -14.15 -6.52
N PHE A 87 4.68 -14.22 -6.66
CA PHE A 87 3.73 -14.00 -5.56
C PHE A 87 3.94 -14.99 -4.39
N ASN A 88 4.64 -16.10 -4.62
CA ASN A 88 4.99 -17.06 -3.56
C ASN A 88 6.28 -16.68 -2.81
N LYS A 89 7.06 -15.70 -3.29
CA LYS A 89 8.37 -15.28 -2.74
C LYS A 89 8.40 -13.89 -2.10
N ASN A 90 7.22 -13.28 -1.93
CA ASN A 90 6.94 -12.21 -0.95
C ASN A 90 7.19 -10.78 -1.46
N VAL A 91 6.14 -10.22 -2.08
CA VAL A 91 6.02 -8.77 -2.33
C VAL A 91 5.40 -8.12 -1.11
N PHE A 92 5.87 -6.97 -0.67
CA PHE A 92 5.20 -6.16 0.35
C PHE A 92 4.58 -4.93 -0.32
N VAL A 93 3.27 -4.84 -0.27
CA VAL A 93 2.54 -3.64 -0.71
C VAL A 93 2.54 -2.63 0.44
N PHE A 94 3.04 -1.44 0.17
CA PHE A 94 2.80 -0.26 1.00
C PHE A 94 2.26 0.86 0.10
N PHE A 95 1.73 1.92 0.69
CA PHE A 95 1.17 3.03 -0.07
C PHE A 95 2.02 4.27 0.22
N LYS A 96 2.24 5.10 -0.79
CA LYS A 96 2.85 6.41 -0.64
C LYS A 96 1.77 7.46 -0.85
N VAL A 97 1.72 8.47 0.01
CA VAL A 97 0.81 9.60 -0.20
C VAL A 97 1.36 10.43 -1.35
N ILE A 98 0.51 10.73 -2.32
CA ILE A 98 0.86 11.65 -3.41
C ILE A 98 0.77 13.04 -2.80
N ALA A 99 1.93 13.60 -2.43
CA ALA A 99 1.99 15.01 -2.10
C ALA A 99 1.77 15.77 -3.40
N ASN A 100 0.63 16.46 -3.53
CA ASN A 100 0.48 17.47 -4.56
C ASN A 100 1.60 18.51 -4.32
N GLU A 101 2.54 18.61 -5.26
CA GLU A 101 3.45 19.75 -5.36
C GLU A 101 2.67 21.06 -5.60
#